data_AF-A0A1G9N069-F1
#
_entry.id   AF-A0A1G9N069-F1
#
_cell.length_a   1.000
_cell.length_b   1.000
_cell.length_c   1.000
_cell.angle_alpha   90.00
_cell.angle_beta   90.00
_cell.angle_gamma   90.00
#
_symmetry.space_group_name_H-M   'P 1'
#
loop_
_entity.id
_entity.type
_entity.pdbx_description
1 polymer ?
#
loop_
_entity_poly.entity_id
_entity_poly.type
_entity_poly.pdbx_seq_one_letter_code
_entity_poly.pdbx_strand_id
1 'polypeptide(L)'
;MHRGAELMSLAWSYAAAVYLKVPPHVVFHEHGYKGGSQELIANFEKGISIGLPMLQYQEMAYDEENAERLKVRPFPDMVNWTCLKQHLP
;
A
#
# COMPACT_ATOMS: atom_id res chain seq x y z
N MET A 1 9.90 14.89 6.97
CA MET A 1 10.29 13.66 6.24
C MET A 1 9.75 12.36 6.86
N HIS A 2 9.70 12.16 8.19
CA HIS A 2 9.34 10.86 8.78
C HIS A 2 7.90 10.34 8.54
N ARG A 3 6.87 11.19 8.60
CA ARG A 3 5.47 10.73 8.48
C ARG A 3 5.09 10.17 7.10
N GLY A 4 5.67 10.71 6.02
CA GLY A 4 5.35 10.24 4.67
C GLY A 4 5.87 8.83 4.40
N ALA A 5 7.09 8.53 4.87
CA ALA A 5 7.67 7.20 4.77
C ALA A 5 6.90 6.18 5.62
N GLU A 6 6.45 6.56 6.81
CA GLU A 6 5.61 5.69 7.66
C GLU A 6 4.31 5.30 6.94
N LEU A 7 3.56 6.28 6.42
CA LEU A 7 2.30 6.02 5.70
C LEU A 7 2.52 5.14 4.46
N MET A 8 3.58 5.41 3.68
CA MET A 8 3.93 4.60 2.52
C MET A 8 4.27 3.16 2.92
N SER A 9 5.01 2.96 4.02
CA SER A 9 5.33 1.64 4.57
C SER A 9 4.08 0.89 5.03
N LEU A 10 3.09 1.57 5.62
CA LEU A 10 1.81 0.95 5.99
C LEU A 10 1.08 0.42 4.75
N ALA A 11 0.94 1.25 3.71
CA ALA A 11 0.29 0.85 2.45
C ALA A 11 1.02 -0.33 1.78
N TRP A 12 2.35 -0.25 1.70
CA TRP A 12 3.19 -1.31 1.14
C TRP A 12 3.04 -2.62 1.91
N SER A 13 3.05 -2.55 3.25
CA SER A 13 2.94 -3.74 4.11
C SER A 13 1.57 -4.39 4.00
N TYR A 14 0.50 -3.61 3.85
CA TYR A 14 -0.83 -4.14 3.57
C TYR A 14 -0.88 -4.86 2.23
N ALA A 15 -0.38 -4.22 1.16
CA ALA A 15 -0.31 -4.84 -0.15
C ALA A 15 0.52 -6.14 -0.13
N ALA A 16 1.66 -6.15 0.58
CA ALA A 16 2.48 -7.34 0.76
C ALA A 16 1.73 -8.48 1.47
N ALA A 17 0.98 -8.15 2.53
CA ALA A 17 0.17 -9.14 3.24
C ALA A 17 -0.89 -9.77 2.32
N VAL A 18 -1.61 -8.94 1.56
CA VAL A 18 -2.61 -9.41 0.59
C VAL A 18 -1.98 -10.28 -0.50
N TYR A 19 -0.87 -9.85 -1.09
CA TYR A 19 -0.17 -10.58 -2.14
C TYR A 19 0.34 -11.95 -1.67
N LEU A 20 0.92 -12.01 -0.47
CA LEU A 20 1.45 -13.24 0.12
C LEU A 20 0.35 -14.10 0.78
N LYS A 21 -0.91 -13.66 0.75
CA LYS A 21 -2.04 -14.30 1.44
C LYS A 21 -1.81 -14.47 2.95
N VAL A 22 -1.08 -13.54 3.55
CA VAL A 22 -0.91 -13.44 4.99
C VAL A 22 -2.06 -12.60 5.54
N PRO A 23 -2.79 -13.08 6.57
CA PRO A 23 -3.84 -12.27 7.18
C PRO A 23 -3.30 -10.92 7.65
N PRO A 24 -3.90 -9.76 7.27
CA PRO A 24 -3.34 -8.45 7.60
C PRO A 24 -3.08 -8.22 9.10
N HIS A 25 -3.89 -8.81 10.00
CA HIS A 25 -3.69 -8.72 11.45
C HIS A 25 -2.38 -9.32 11.96
N VAL A 26 -1.73 -10.20 11.18
CA VAL A 26 -0.39 -10.73 11.51
C VAL A 26 0.68 -9.65 11.34
N VAL A 27 0.52 -8.78 10.34
CA VAL A 27 1.45 -7.67 10.05
C VAL A 27 1.09 -6.44 10.89
N PHE A 28 -0.20 -6.11 10.97
CA PHE A 28 -0.73 -5.03 11.81
C PHE A 28 -1.29 -5.61 13.11
N HIS A 29 -0.39 -6.00 14.00
CA HIS A 29 -0.76 -6.56 15.30
C HIS A 29 -1.63 -5.59 16.12
N GLU A 30 -2.49 -6.11 17.00
CA GLU A 30 -3.50 -5.33 17.74
C GLU A 30 -2.92 -4.12 18.51
N HIS A 31 -1.76 -4.30 19.14
CA HIS A 31 -1.05 -3.22 19.85
C HIS A 31 -0.17 -2.35 18.95
N GLY A 32 -0.18 -2.58 17.64
CA GLY A 32 0.52 -1.81 16.63
C GLY A 32 -0.19 -0.48 16.36
N TYR A 33 0.48 0.42 15.63
CA TYR A 33 -0.10 1.70 15.19
C TYR A 33 -0.93 2.42 16.26
N LYS A 34 -0.36 2.64 17.44
CA LYS A 34 -1.00 3.32 18.59
C LYS A 34 -2.34 2.67 19.03
N GLY A 35 -2.49 1.36 18.84
CA GLY A 35 -3.72 0.61 19.15
C GLY A 35 -4.80 0.69 18.07
N GLY A 36 -4.52 1.34 16.93
CA GLY A 36 -5.48 1.57 15.84
C GLY A 36 -5.41 0.56 14.69
N SER A 37 -4.70 -0.56 14.85
CA SER A 37 -4.44 -1.51 13.75
C SER A 37 -5.70 -2.09 13.12
N GLN A 38 -6.75 -2.38 13.90
CA GLN A 38 -8.01 -2.92 13.35
C GLN A 38 -8.74 -1.90 12.47
N GLU A 39 -8.82 -0.65 12.91
CA GLU A 39 -9.42 0.42 12.12
C GLU A 39 -8.61 0.68 10.85
N LEU A 40 -7.28 0.61 10.94
CA LEU A 40 -6.39 0.74 9.79
C LEU A 40 -6.63 -0.37 8.75
N ILE A 41 -6.70 -1.63 9.17
CA ILE A 41 -7.02 -2.75 8.25
C ILE A 41 -8.40 -2.55 7.62
N ALA A 42 -9.42 -2.23 8.43
CA ALA A 42 -10.78 -2.03 7.96
C ALA A 42 -10.89 -0.88 6.94
N ASN A 43 -10.07 0.15 7.08
CA ASN A 43 -9.98 1.24 6.09
C ASN A 43 -9.41 0.74 4.76
N PHE A 44 -8.30 -0.02 4.78
CA PHE A 44 -7.75 -0.59 3.56
C PHE A 44 -8.71 -1.56 2.86
N GLU A 45 -9.42 -2.40 3.60
CA GLU A 45 -10.43 -3.32 3.06
C GLU A 45 -11.61 -2.58 2.39
N LYS A 46 -11.91 -1.35 2.85
CA LYS A 46 -12.91 -0.46 2.25
C LYS A 46 -12.36 0.41 1.11
N GLY A 47 -11.11 0.22 0.70
CA GLY A 47 -10.44 1.03 -0.32
C GLY A 47 -9.89 2.37 0.19
N ILE A 48 -10.05 2.69 1.47
CA ILE A 48 -9.49 3.91 2.10
C ILE A 48 -7.99 3.67 2.35
N SER A 49 -7.19 3.97 1.35
CA SER A 49 -5.78 3.58 1.31
C SER A 49 -4.85 4.72 1.71
N ILE A 50 -4.57 4.86 3.01
CA ILE A 50 -3.54 5.78 3.47
C ILE A 50 -2.20 5.38 2.86
N GLY A 51 -1.35 6.35 2.53
CA GLY A 51 -0.04 6.06 1.96
C GLY A 51 -0.01 5.77 0.46
N LEU A 52 -1.15 5.48 -0.16
CA LEU A 52 -1.27 5.21 -1.60
C LEU A 52 -0.72 6.35 -2.49
N PRO A 53 -0.92 7.66 -2.20
CA PRO A 53 -0.33 8.72 -3.01
C PRO A 53 1.20 8.65 -3.12
N MET A 54 1.88 8.14 -2.09
CA MET A 54 3.34 7.97 -2.12
C MET A 54 3.76 6.73 -2.95
N LEU A 55 2.98 5.65 -2.88
CA LEU A 55 3.18 4.51 -3.80
C LEU A 55 2.96 4.92 -5.25
N GLN A 56 1.92 5.72 -5.53
CA GLN A 56 1.64 6.30 -6.85
C GLN A 56 2.77 7.17 -7.35
N TYR A 57 3.30 8.06 -6.50
CA TYR A 57 4.42 8.92 -6.85
C TYR A 57 5.69 8.12 -7.22
N GLN A 58 5.87 6.95 -6.62
CA GLN A 58 6.96 6.02 -6.91
C GLN A 58 6.61 4.98 -8.00
N GLU A 59 5.44 5.10 -8.64
CA GLU A 59 4.97 4.20 -9.72
C GLU A 59 4.85 2.74 -9.27
N MET A 60 4.53 2.52 -7.98
CA MET A 60 4.49 1.19 -7.37
C MET A 60 3.07 0.58 -7.36
N ALA A 61 2.04 1.40 -7.18
CA ALA A 61 0.62 1.01 -7.18
C ALA A 61 -0.25 2.22 -7.52
N TYR A 62 -1.51 1.99 -7.87
CA TYR A 62 -2.43 3.03 -8.34
C TYR A 62 -3.83 2.89 -7.74
N ASP A 63 -4.50 4.02 -7.51
CA ASP A 63 -5.95 4.11 -7.29
C ASP A 63 -6.74 3.61 -8.51
N GLU A 64 -8.06 3.49 -8.37
CA GLU A 64 -8.94 2.98 -9.42
C GLU A 64 -8.82 3.77 -10.73
N GLU A 65 -8.83 5.10 -10.64
CA GLU A 65 -8.78 6.00 -11.81
C GLU A 65 -7.45 5.84 -12.58
N ASN A 66 -6.31 5.86 -11.88
CA ASN A 66 -5.01 5.71 -12.53
C ASN A 66 -4.78 4.27 -13.00
N ALA A 67 -5.27 3.27 -12.28
CA ALA A 67 -5.17 1.88 -12.67
C ALA A 67 -5.93 1.61 -13.98
N GLU A 68 -7.14 2.16 -14.11
CA GLU A 68 -7.93 2.10 -15.35
C GLU A 68 -7.17 2.76 -16.52
N ARG A 69 -6.69 3.99 -16.32
CA ARG A 69 -5.92 4.74 -17.33
C ARG A 69 -4.67 4.00 -17.80
N LEU A 70 -3.96 3.35 -16.88
CA LEU A 70 -2.70 2.63 -17.13
C LEU A 70 -2.90 1.15 -17.51
N LYS A 71 -4.15 0.65 -17.50
CA LYS A 71 -4.51 -0.75 -17.78
C LYS A 71 -3.81 -1.76 -16.86
N VAL A 72 -3.75 -1.43 -15.57
CA VAL A 72 -3.24 -2.29 -14.50
C VAL A 72 -4.34 -2.55 -13.47
N ARG A 73 -4.10 -3.43 -12.50
CA ARG A 73 -5.02 -3.64 -11.37
C ARG A 73 -4.84 -2.53 -10.32
N PRO A 74 -5.91 -2.05 -9.67
CA PRO A 74 -5.82 -1.06 -8.62
C PRO A 74 -5.22 -1.64 -7.33
N PHE A 75 -4.73 -0.76 -6.46
CA PHE A 75 -4.29 -1.12 -5.10
C PHE A 75 -5.37 -1.99 -4.40
N PRO A 76 -4.99 -3.08 -3.70
CA PRO A 76 -3.64 -3.43 -3.21
C PRO A 76 -2.71 -4.14 -4.20
N ASP A 77 -3.07 -4.27 -5.48
CA ASP A 77 -2.15 -4.82 -6.47
C ASP A 77 -0.97 -3.86 -6.73
N MET A 78 0.25 -4.38 -6.57
CA MET A 78 1.48 -3.65 -6.82
C MET A 78 1.95 -3.90 -8.25
N VAL A 79 2.19 -2.82 -9.00
CA VAL A 79 2.86 -2.85 -10.32
C VAL A 79 4.37 -3.05 -10.15
N ASN A 80 4.96 -2.45 -9.10
CA ASN A 80 6.35 -2.65 -8.72
C ASN A 80 6.48 -2.68 -7.19
N TRP A 81 7.32 -3.57 -6.67
CA TRP A 81 7.57 -3.73 -5.23
C TRP A 81 8.70 -2.85 -4.71
N THR A 82 9.49 -2.25 -5.59
CA THR A 82 10.63 -1.38 -5.24
C THR A 82 10.50 -0.03 -5.93
N CYS A 83 10.98 1.04 -5.27
CA CYS A 83 11.04 2.38 -5.85
C CYS A 83 12.23 2.58 -6.81
N LEU A 84 12.89 1.49 -7.20
CA LEU A 84 13.97 1.53 -8.19
C LEU A 84 13.34 1.81 -9.56
N LYS A 85 13.38 3.08 -9.97
CA LYS A 85 13.10 3.46 -11.35
C LYS A 85 14.19 2.83 -12.19
N GLN A 86 13.88 1.77 -12.93
CA GLN A 86 14.81 1.24 -13.92
C GLN A 86 15.09 2.38 -14.90
N HIS A 87 16.28 2.98 -14.83
CA HIS A 87 16.82 3.69 -15.97
C HIS A 87 17.01 2.62 -17.04
N LEU A 88 16.07 2.57 -17.99
CA LEU A 88 16.35 1.89 -19.25
C LEU A 88 17.57 2.60 -19.85
N PRO A 89 18.63 1.85 -20.23
CA PRO A 89 19.79 2.44 -20.91
C PRO A 89 19.40 3.10 -22.23
#